data_AF-A0AAF1A1P9-F1
#
_entry.id   AF-A0AAF1A1P9-F1
#
_cell.length_a   1.000
_cell.length_b   1.000
_cell.length_c   1.000
_cell.angle_alpha   90.00
_cell.angle_beta   90.00
_cell.angle_gamma   90.00
#
_symmetry.space_group_name_H-M   'P 1'
#
loop_
_entity.id
_entity.type
_entity.pdbx_description
1 polymer ?
#
loop_
_entity_poly.entity_id
_entity_poly.type
_entity_poly.pdbx_seq_one_letter_code
_entity_poly.pdbx_strand_id
1 'polypeptide(L)'
;MEEKSNKSHILVLPIPVQGHINPMVQFSKRLASKGVNKVTLVTIYSISKNMPKESGLINIESIPHDDESPPQNIDPMLEWFHLLVSKNLTKIVEKLSDSEYPVKVLVFDSMATWAIDLAHQLGLKGAAFFTQSCSLSAIYYHMDLETTKVSLDGSDVSLPSLPLLAKEDLPSLIYDTDLYPTLRGLIFSQNINFKKADWLFFNTFNALEKEVVDWIRPRYPIKTIGPTIPSMYLDKRLKDDKEYGLSLFKPNSETCMKWLDSKEIDSVVYVSFGSLASLDEQQMEELALGLIMSKCYFLWVVRATEENKLPEEFMSKLSEKGLMVNWCPQLDVLAHRAIGCFFTHSGWNSTLEALSLGVPMVTMPQWSDQPTNAKFISDVWQTGVRVKVRENGVVNRDEIASSIREVMEEEKGIMLKENAMKWKKLAKEAVDEGGSSDKNIEEFLSNL
;
A
#
# COMPACT_ATOMS: atom_id res chain seq x y z
N MET A 1 -35.59 11.14 -22.64
CA MET A 1 -35.04 11.68 -21.38
C MET A 1 -34.80 10.58 -20.33
N GLU A 2 -35.37 9.37 -20.46
CA GLU A 2 -35.15 8.25 -19.52
C GLU A 2 -33.79 7.53 -19.67
N GLU A 3 -33.14 7.54 -20.84
CA GLU A 3 -31.83 6.86 -21.04
C GLU A 3 -30.62 7.55 -20.39
N LYS A 4 -30.71 8.84 -20.02
CA LYS A 4 -29.62 9.54 -19.32
C LYS A 4 -29.50 9.14 -17.83
N SER A 5 -30.54 8.55 -17.25
CA SER A 5 -30.63 8.27 -15.80
C SER A 5 -29.78 7.08 -15.34
N ASN A 6 -29.33 6.21 -16.25
CA ASN A 6 -28.69 4.93 -15.89
C ASN A 6 -27.17 4.90 -16.16
N LYS A 7 -26.58 6.02 -16.57
CA LYS A 7 -25.15 6.12 -16.87
C LYS A 7 -24.36 6.56 -15.63
N SER A 8 -23.49 5.70 -15.12
CA SER A 8 -22.68 5.96 -13.92
C SER A 8 -21.29 6.48 -14.28
N HIS A 9 -20.90 7.63 -13.71
CA HIS A 9 -19.54 8.14 -13.78
C HIS A 9 -18.96 8.32 -12.38
N ILE A 10 -17.82 7.68 -12.15
CA ILE A 10 -17.08 7.74 -10.88
C ILE A 10 -15.80 8.56 -11.07
N LEU A 11 -15.61 9.59 -10.25
CA LEU A 11 -14.33 10.27 -10.11
C LEU A 11 -13.49 9.60 -9.03
N VAL A 12 -12.20 9.46 -9.27
CA VAL A 12 -11.25 8.84 -8.34
C VAL A 12 -10.12 9.81 -8.04
N LEU A 13 -9.95 10.22 -6.79
CA LEU A 13 -9.00 11.24 -6.33
C LEU A 13 -8.00 10.65 -5.32
N PRO A 14 -6.87 10.10 -5.78
CA PRO A 14 -5.77 9.68 -4.89
C PRO A 14 -4.96 10.86 -4.36
N ILE A 15 -4.33 10.70 -3.19
CA ILE A 15 -3.17 11.53 -2.80
C ILE A 15 -2.05 11.32 -3.83
N PRO A 16 -1.29 12.36 -4.24
CA PRO A 16 -0.32 12.29 -5.34
C PRO A 16 0.99 11.55 -4.96
N VAL A 17 0.88 10.39 -4.29
CA VAL A 17 1.97 9.52 -3.87
C VAL A 17 1.74 8.14 -4.45
N GLN A 18 2.77 7.50 -4.99
CA GLN A 18 2.64 6.23 -5.74
C GLN A 18 1.92 5.13 -4.93
N GLY A 19 2.21 5.01 -3.64
CA GLY A 19 1.53 4.04 -2.75
C GLY A 19 0.03 4.27 -2.59
N HIS A 20 -0.47 5.48 -2.87
CA HIS A 20 -1.89 5.80 -2.83
C HIS A 20 -2.55 5.69 -4.21
N ILE A 21 -1.83 6.09 -5.25
CA ILE A 21 -2.34 6.07 -6.62
C ILE A 21 -2.51 4.65 -7.15
N ASN A 22 -1.49 3.79 -6.98
CA ASN A 22 -1.48 2.44 -7.52
C ASN A 22 -2.72 1.60 -7.13
N PRO A 23 -3.08 1.47 -5.83
CA PRO A 23 -4.25 0.71 -5.44
C PRO A 23 -5.56 1.32 -5.97
N MET A 24 -5.67 2.65 -6.03
CA MET A 24 -6.86 3.34 -6.54
C MET A 24 -7.01 3.23 -8.06
N VAL A 25 -5.90 3.19 -8.81
CA VAL A 25 -5.89 2.86 -10.26
C VAL A 25 -6.40 1.44 -10.49
N GLN A 26 -5.95 0.48 -9.67
CA GLN A 26 -6.38 -0.91 -9.80
C GLN A 26 -7.86 -1.11 -9.47
N PHE A 27 -8.33 -0.43 -8.42
CA PHE A 27 -9.75 -0.36 -8.13
C PHE A 27 -10.55 0.25 -9.29
N SER A 28 -10.04 1.33 -9.90
CA SER A 28 -10.67 2.00 -11.05
C SER A 28 -10.80 1.08 -12.27
N LYS A 29 -9.75 0.33 -12.60
CA LYS A 29 -9.77 -0.69 -13.67
C LYS A 29 -10.81 -1.76 -13.39
N ARG A 30 -10.90 -2.20 -12.12
CA ARG A 30 -11.90 -3.19 -11.69
C ARG A 30 -13.33 -2.68 -11.86
N LEU A 31 -13.61 -1.46 -11.43
CA LEU A 31 -14.91 -0.80 -11.61
C LEU A 31 -15.31 -0.73 -13.09
N ALA A 32 -14.40 -0.25 -13.94
CA ALA A 32 -14.63 -0.16 -15.39
C ALA A 32 -14.93 -1.54 -15.99
N SER A 33 -14.18 -2.57 -15.59
CA SER A 33 -14.39 -3.94 -16.08
C SER A 33 -15.74 -4.56 -15.68
N LYS A 34 -16.36 -4.06 -14.61
CA LYS A 34 -17.66 -4.52 -14.11
C LYS A 34 -18.85 -3.67 -14.61
N GLY A 35 -18.63 -2.85 -15.63
CA GLY A 35 -19.71 -2.17 -16.35
C GLY A 35 -20.01 -0.75 -15.87
N VAL A 36 -19.16 -0.15 -15.03
CA VAL A 36 -19.23 1.31 -14.79
C VAL A 36 -18.96 2.02 -16.11
N ASN A 37 -19.91 2.85 -16.55
CA ASN A 37 -19.82 3.46 -17.88
C ASN A 37 -18.59 4.36 -18.06
N LYS A 38 -18.18 5.05 -17.00
CA LYS A 38 -17.00 5.90 -17.02
C LYS A 38 -16.33 5.98 -15.65
N VAL A 39 -15.02 5.77 -15.62
CA VAL A 39 -14.19 5.99 -14.42
C VAL A 39 -13.09 6.97 -14.79
N THR A 40 -12.99 8.09 -14.08
CA THR A 40 -11.97 9.11 -14.34
C THR A 40 -11.10 9.30 -13.11
N LEU A 41 -9.81 9.02 -13.24
CA LEU A 41 -8.79 9.34 -12.26
C LEU A 41 -8.43 10.81 -12.35
N VAL A 42 -8.56 11.54 -11.25
CA VAL A 42 -8.15 12.94 -11.13
C VAL A 42 -6.78 12.98 -10.44
N THR A 43 -5.76 13.50 -11.12
CA THR A 43 -4.41 13.62 -10.56
C THR A 43 -3.75 14.92 -11.01
N ILE A 44 -2.57 15.22 -10.46
CA ILE A 44 -1.81 16.41 -10.85
C ILE A 44 -1.12 16.21 -12.21
N TYR A 45 -0.89 17.32 -12.92
CA TYR A 45 -0.31 17.30 -14.26
C TYR A 45 1.03 16.56 -14.33
N SER A 46 1.96 16.81 -13.40
CA SER A 46 3.27 16.15 -13.34
C SER A 46 3.18 14.61 -13.28
N ILE A 47 2.19 14.08 -12.56
CA ILE A 47 1.96 12.62 -12.46
C ILE A 47 1.27 12.09 -13.72
N SER A 48 0.28 12.82 -14.25
CA SER A 48 -0.46 12.41 -15.44
C SER A 48 0.44 12.18 -16.67
N LYS A 49 1.58 12.89 -16.77
CA LYS A 49 2.59 12.70 -17.83
C LYS A 49 3.25 11.32 -17.81
N ASN A 50 3.38 10.74 -16.63
CA ASN A 50 4.04 9.44 -16.41
C ASN A 50 3.04 8.29 -16.38
N MET A 51 1.74 8.58 -16.52
CA MET A 51 0.70 7.57 -16.64
C MET A 51 0.59 7.06 -18.08
N PRO A 52 0.24 5.78 -18.30
CA PRO A 52 0.00 5.26 -19.62
C PRO A 52 -1.24 5.94 -20.20
N LYS A 53 -1.09 6.59 -21.36
CA LYS A 53 -2.21 7.27 -22.04
C LYS A 53 -3.29 6.31 -22.55
N GLU A 54 -2.98 5.01 -22.61
CA GLU A 54 -3.75 3.98 -23.33
C GLU A 54 -4.25 2.84 -22.43
N SER A 55 -4.61 3.09 -21.16
CA SER A 55 -5.19 1.99 -20.38
C SER A 55 -6.60 1.58 -20.83
N GLY A 56 -7.26 2.35 -21.70
CA GLY A 56 -8.56 2.07 -22.35
C GLY A 56 -9.78 1.96 -21.43
N LEU A 57 -9.57 1.51 -20.19
CA LEU A 57 -10.57 1.23 -19.17
C LEU A 57 -10.85 2.46 -18.30
N ILE A 58 -9.86 3.33 -18.08
CA ILE A 58 -10.00 4.51 -17.23
C ILE A 58 -9.54 5.78 -17.95
N ASN A 59 -10.24 6.87 -17.67
CA ASN A 59 -9.91 8.20 -18.13
C ASN A 59 -8.99 8.88 -17.11
N ILE A 60 -8.19 9.84 -17.55
CA ILE A 60 -7.34 10.65 -16.69
C ILE A 60 -7.70 12.12 -16.90
N GLU A 61 -8.03 12.82 -15.82
CA GLU A 61 -8.17 14.27 -15.79
C GLU A 61 -7.01 14.84 -14.97
N SER A 62 -6.27 15.78 -15.57
CA SER A 62 -5.11 16.39 -14.92
C SER A 62 -5.45 17.77 -14.35
N ILE A 63 -5.10 18.01 -13.09
CA ILE A 63 -5.17 19.34 -12.49
C ILE A 63 -3.87 20.10 -12.85
N PRO A 64 -3.96 21.24 -13.57
CA PRO A 64 -2.81 22.07 -13.85
C PRO A 64 -2.29 22.72 -12.55
N HIS A 65 -0.97 22.78 -12.42
CA HIS A 65 -0.29 23.50 -11.34
C HIS A 65 0.90 24.27 -11.91
N ASP A 66 1.20 25.41 -11.31
CA ASP A 66 2.24 26.33 -11.81
C ASP A 66 3.66 25.84 -11.47
N ASP A 67 3.79 25.01 -10.43
CA ASP A 67 5.08 24.49 -9.97
C ASP A 67 5.62 23.38 -10.89
N GLU A 68 6.94 23.28 -11.07
CA GLU A 68 7.54 22.18 -11.85
C GLU A 68 7.32 20.80 -11.19
N SER A 69 7.20 20.78 -9.85
CA SER A 69 6.96 19.56 -9.06
C SER A 69 6.26 19.87 -7.73
N PRO A 70 5.54 18.90 -7.13
CA PRO A 70 4.99 19.04 -5.78
C PRO A 70 6.09 19.29 -4.73
N PRO A 71 5.75 19.87 -3.57
CA PRO A 71 6.68 19.96 -2.44
C PRO A 71 7.26 18.57 -2.08
N GLN A 72 8.55 18.52 -1.73
CA GLN A 72 9.22 17.26 -1.42
C GLN A 72 8.86 16.70 -0.04
N ASN A 73 8.59 17.58 0.93
CA ASN A 73 8.19 17.20 2.29
C ASN A 73 6.70 16.84 2.32
N ILE A 74 6.34 15.80 3.07
CA ILE A 74 4.98 15.24 3.13
C ILE A 74 3.95 16.29 3.57
N ASP A 75 4.21 17.01 4.66
CA ASP A 75 3.23 17.97 5.20
C ASP A 75 2.94 19.14 4.25
N PRO A 76 3.96 19.91 3.77
CA PRO A 76 3.73 20.94 2.75
C PRO A 76 3.06 20.40 1.47
N MET A 77 3.38 19.16 1.08
CA MET A 77 2.77 18.53 -0.09
C MET A 77 1.26 18.29 0.11
N LEU A 78 0.85 17.81 1.29
CA LEU A 78 -0.55 17.56 1.62
C LEU A 78 -1.36 18.87 1.68
N GLU A 79 -0.80 19.93 2.26
CA GLU A 79 -1.43 21.26 2.30
C GLU A 79 -1.60 21.87 0.91
N TRP A 80 -0.53 21.84 0.12
CA TRP A 80 -0.54 22.28 -1.27
C TRP A 80 -1.57 21.51 -2.09
N PHE A 81 -1.62 20.17 -1.95
CA PHE A 81 -2.56 19.33 -2.68
C PHE A 81 -4.00 19.64 -2.31
N HIS A 82 -4.30 19.84 -1.02
CA HIS A 82 -5.62 20.27 -0.57
C HIS A 82 -6.05 21.59 -1.24
N LEU A 83 -5.22 22.63 -1.18
CA LEU A 83 -5.54 23.92 -1.80
C LEU A 83 -5.75 23.81 -3.31
N LEU A 84 -4.88 23.05 -3.97
CA LEU A 84 -4.92 22.84 -5.42
C LEU A 84 -6.21 22.13 -5.85
N VAL A 85 -6.59 21.05 -5.17
CA VAL A 85 -7.81 20.30 -5.51
C VAL A 85 -9.05 21.12 -5.17
N SER A 86 -9.13 21.74 -3.99
CA SER A 86 -10.29 22.55 -3.59
C SER A 86 -10.58 23.68 -4.57
N LYS A 87 -9.55 24.26 -5.21
CA LYS A 87 -9.71 25.31 -6.23
C LYS A 87 -10.21 24.78 -7.59
N ASN A 88 -9.97 23.52 -7.91
CA ASN A 88 -10.14 22.98 -9.27
C ASN A 88 -11.21 21.89 -9.39
N LEU A 89 -11.53 21.16 -8.32
CA LEU A 89 -12.45 20.03 -8.39
C LEU A 89 -13.85 20.44 -8.84
N THR A 90 -14.35 21.58 -8.35
CA THR A 90 -15.65 22.14 -8.80
C THR A 90 -15.69 22.31 -10.31
N LYS A 91 -14.66 22.92 -10.89
CA LYS A 91 -14.57 23.13 -12.35
C LYS A 91 -14.49 21.82 -13.13
N ILE A 92 -13.79 20.83 -12.59
CA ILE A 92 -13.71 19.49 -13.18
C ILE A 92 -15.10 18.82 -13.17
N VAL A 93 -15.81 18.89 -12.04
CA VAL A 93 -17.15 18.31 -11.91
C VAL A 93 -18.14 19.02 -12.84
N GLU A 94 -18.13 20.35 -12.91
CA GLU A 94 -18.95 21.15 -13.84
C GLU A 94 -18.64 20.82 -15.31
N LYS A 95 -17.35 20.71 -15.68
CA LYS A 95 -16.94 20.29 -17.03
C LYS A 95 -17.48 18.90 -17.38
N LEU A 96 -17.57 18.00 -16.40
CA LEU A 96 -18.00 16.61 -16.61
C LEU A 96 -19.52 16.43 -16.45
N SER A 97 -20.23 17.34 -15.79
CA SER A 97 -21.68 17.29 -15.61
C SER A 97 -22.46 17.50 -16.90
N ASP A 98 -21.90 18.28 -17.83
CA ASP A 98 -22.50 18.52 -19.16
C ASP A 98 -22.24 17.37 -20.16
N SER A 99 -21.53 16.32 -19.72
CA SER A 99 -21.25 15.16 -20.56
C SER A 99 -22.41 14.16 -20.60
N GLU A 100 -22.32 13.17 -21.49
CA GLU A 100 -23.25 12.03 -21.52
C GLU A 100 -23.23 11.20 -20.23
N TYR A 101 -22.19 11.36 -19.40
CA TYR A 101 -21.93 10.60 -18.18
C TYR A 101 -21.74 11.57 -16.99
N PRO A 102 -22.81 12.09 -16.37
CA PRO A 102 -22.70 12.99 -15.23
C PRO A 102 -22.05 12.26 -14.04
N VAL A 103 -21.16 12.96 -13.34
CA VAL A 103 -20.48 12.42 -12.15
C VAL A 103 -21.50 12.17 -11.05
N LYS A 104 -21.50 10.96 -10.49
CA LYS A 104 -22.38 10.58 -9.36
C LYS A 104 -21.62 10.39 -8.05
N VAL A 105 -20.39 9.88 -8.13
CA VAL A 105 -19.60 9.48 -6.96
C VAL A 105 -18.19 10.03 -7.07
N LEU A 106 -17.69 10.59 -5.96
CA LEU A 106 -16.29 10.85 -5.73
C LEU A 106 -15.72 9.77 -4.80
N VAL A 107 -14.86 8.91 -5.34
CA VAL A 107 -13.99 8.03 -4.54
C VAL A 107 -12.71 8.80 -4.25
N PHE A 108 -12.45 9.14 -3.00
CA PHE A 108 -11.27 9.91 -2.61
C PHE A 108 -10.41 9.10 -1.65
N ASP A 109 -9.11 9.37 -1.65
CA ASP A 109 -8.20 8.79 -0.67
C ASP A 109 -8.63 9.17 0.76
N SER A 110 -8.70 8.19 1.66
CA SER A 110 -9.14 8.40 3.04
C SER A 110 -8.34 9.46 3.82
N MET A 111 -7.09 9.76 3.42
CA MET A 111 -6.31 10.86 4.00
C MET A 111 -6.79 12.26 3.59
N ALA A 112 -7.47 12.40 2.44
CA ALA A 112 -8.08 13.65 2.01
C ALA A 112 -9.42 13.88 2.74
N THR A 113 -9.36 14.04 4.07
CA THR A 113 -10.54 14.09 4.95
C THR A 113 -11.48 15.26 4.64
N TRP A 114 -11.00 16.30 3.97
CA TRP A 114 -11.79 17.43 3.45
C TRP A 114 -12.61 17.10 2.19
N ALA A 115 -12.25 16.05 1.45
CA ALA A 115 -12.86 15.73 0.16
C ALA A 115 -14.30 15.25 0.28
N ILE A 116 -14.70 14.68 1.43
CA ILE A 116 -16.09 14.26 1.67
C ILE A 116 -17.05 15.45 1.70
N ASP A 117 -16.65 16.55 2.35
CA ASP A 117 -17.48 17.76 2.42
C ASP A 117 -17.56 18.43 1.05
N LEU A 118 -16.47 18.42 0.28
CA LEU A 118 -16.45 18.91 -1.08
C LEU A 118 -17.34 18.07 -2.02
N ALA A 119 -17.32 16.73 -1.88
CA ALA A 119 -18.21 15.85 -2.64
C ALA A 119 -19.69 16.20 -2.42
N HIS A 120 -20.09 16.33 -1.15
CA HIS A 120 -21.48 16.67 -0.80
C HIS A 120 -21.89 18.08 -1.24
N GLN A 121 -20.99 19.07 -1.14
CA GLN A 121 -21.25 20.42 -1.65
C GLN A 121 -21.50 20.44 -3.17
N LEU A 122 -20.88 19.51 -3.90
CA LEU A 122 -21.07 19.33 -5.33
C LEU A 122 -22.25 18.40 -5.67
N GLY A 123 -23.03 17.97 -4.67
CA GLY A 123 -24.17 17.06 -4.85
C GLY A 123 -23.78 15.63 -5.20
N LEU A 124 -22.51 15.26 -5.00
CA LEU A 124 -22.00 13.92 -5.25
C LEU A 124 -22.09 13.05 -4.00
N LYS A 125 -22.21 11.74 -4.20
CA LYS A 125 -21.94 10.76 -3.16
C LYS A 125 -20.44 10.63 -2.91
N GLY A 126 -20.03 10.37 -1.68
CA GLY A 126 -18.63 10.30 -1.28
C GLY A 126 -18.24 8.92 -0.77
N ALA A 127 -17.16 8.36 -1.32
CA ALA A 127 -16.58 7.11 -0.86
C ALA A 127 -15.11 7.29 -0.47
N ALA A 128 -14.77 7.00 0.79
CA ALA A 128 -13.38 7.06 1.25
C ALA A 128 -12.66 5.74 0.94
N PHE A 129 -11.50 5.82 0.31
CA PHE A 129 -10.65 4.69 -0.03
C PHE A 129 -9.44 4.64 0.90
N PHE A 130 -9.38 3.63 1.76
CA PHE A 130 -8.30 3.37 2.69
C PHE A 130 -7.22 2.52 2.01
N THR A 131 -6.04 3.13 1.88
CA THR A 131 -4.79 2.50 1.42
C THR A 131 -4.02 1.85 2.57
N GLN A 132 -4.68 1.66 3.71
CA GLN A 132 -4.20 1.03 4.93
C GLN A 132 -5.16 -0.09 5.37
N SER A 133 -4.75 -0.90 6.35
CA SER A 133 -5.54 -2.01 6.88
C SER A 133 -6.75 -1.57 7.70
N CYS A 134 -7.76 -2.44 7.82
CA CYS A 134 -8.88 -2.18 8.74
C CYS A 134 -8.41 -2.12 10.20
N SER A 135 -7.45 -2.97 10.55
CA SER A 135 -6.85 -3.06 11.89
C SER A 135 -6.21 -1.74 12.28
N LEU A 136 -5.48 -1.11 11.36
CA LEU A 136 -4.86 0.19 11.60
C LEU A 136 -5.89 1.28 11.84
N SER A 137 -6.95 1.35 11.02
CA SER A 137 -8.04 2.31 11.23
C SER A 137 -8.74 2.11 12.57
N ALA A 138 -8.91 0.87 13.03
CA ALA A 138 -9.46 0.58 14.36
C ALA A 138 -8.51 1.06 15.48
N ILE A 139 -7.19 0.88 15.34
CA ILE A 139 -6.21 1.41 16.29
C ILE A 139 -6.32 2.93 16.39
N TYR A 140 -6.30 3.64 15.26
CA TYR A 140 -6.44 5.10 15.26
C TYR A 140 -7.78 5.56 15.85
N TYR A 141 -8.87 4.87 15.54
CA TYR A 141 -10.18 5.13 16.15
C TYR A 141 -10.14 5.02 17.68
N HIS A 142 -9.50 3.99 18.22
CA HIS A 142 -9.39 3.79 19.67
C HIS A 142 -8.33 4.66 20.35
N MET A 143 -7.38 5.21 19.60
CA MET A 143 -6.27 6.01 20.13
C MET A 143 -6.48 7.51 19.95
N ASP A 144 -7.54 7.91 19.26
CA ASP A 144 -7.93 9.31 19.14
C ASP A 144 -8.27 9.88 20.52
N LEU A 145 -7.45 10.84 20.96
CA LEU A 145 -7.52 11.50 22.27
C LEU A 145 -8.86 12.20 22.52
N GLU A 146 -9.60 12.56 21.47
CA GLU A 146 -10.93 13.15 21.59
C GLU A 146 -12.01 12.09 21.86
N THR A 147 -11.76 10.83 21.51
CA THR A 147 -12.74 9.74 21.60
C THR A 147 -12.46 8.78 22.76
N THR A 148 -11.19 8.54 23.10
CA THR A 148 -10.81 7.51 24.07
C THR A 148 -9.55 7.91 24.85
N LYS A 149 -9.49 7.56 26.14
CA LYS A 149 -8.31 7.72 27.01
C LYS A 149 -7.64 6.37 27.25
N VAL A 150 -7.15 5.71 26.20
CA VAL A 150 -6.34 4.50 26.38
C VAL A 150 -4.99 4.92 26.98
N SER A 151 -4.70 4.48 28.22
CA SER A 151 -3.40 4.72 28.84
C SER A 151 -2.34 3.88 28.14
N LEU A 152 -1.21 4.51 27.80
CA LEU A 152 -0.01 3.87 27.25
C LEU A 152 1.04 3.58 28.34
N ASP A 153 0.64 3.63 29.62
CA ASP A 153 1.56 3.46 30.76
C ASP A 153 1.89 1.98 31.05
N GLY A 154 1.15 1.06 30.44
CA GLY A 154 1.41 -0.39 30.48
C GLY A 154 2.30 -0.87 29.32
N SER A 155 2.86 -2.07 29.45
CA SER A 155 3.64 -2.70 28.36
C SER A 155 2.76 -3.12 27.18
N ASP A 156 1.54 -3.55 27.49
CA ASP A 156 0.62 -4.15 26.53
C ASP A 156 -0.65 -3.31 26.40
N VAL A 157 -1.14 -3.19 25.17
CA VAL A 157 -2.34 -2.47 24.77
C VAL A 157 -3.33 -3.48 24.24
N SER A 158 -4.48 -3.57 24.91
CA SER A 158 -5.60 -4.41 24.48
C SER A 158 -6.69 -3.54 23.87
N LEU A 159 -7.00 -3.78 22.61
CA LEU A 159 -8.05 -3.08 21.87
C LEU A 159 -9.10 -4.08 21.35
N PRO A 160 -10.37 -3.67 21.19
CA PRO A 160 -11.42 -4.53 20.65
C PRO A 160 -11.06 -5.11 19.27
N SER A 161 -11.20 -6.44 19.13
CA SER A 161 -11.04 -7.17 17.87
C SER A 161 -9.66 -7.02 17.21
N LEU A 162 -8.65 -6.77 18.03
CA LEU A 162 -7.24 -6.66 17.67
C LEU A 162 -6.41 -7.59 18.56
N PRO A 163 -5.25 -8.07 18.07
CA PRO A 163 -4.32 -8.82 18.92
C PRO A 163 -3.81 -7.96 20.07
N LEU A 164 -3.19 -8.59 21.07
CA LEU A 164 -2.44 -7.87 22.09
C LEU A 164 -1.25 -7.16 21.44
N LEU A 165 -1.15 -5.85 21.62
CA LEU A 165 -0.11 -5.01 21.01
C LEU A 165 0.86 -4.54 22.08
N ALA A 166 2.16 -4.65 21.84
CA ALA A 166 3.14 -3.90 22.62
C ALA A 166 3.18 -2.43 22.15
N LYS A 167 3.84 -1.55 22.92
CA LYS A 167 4.05 -0.16 22.50
C LYS A 167 4.76 -0.06 21.16
N GLU A 168 5.76 -0.91 20.89
CA GLU A 168 6.46 -0.95 19.60
C GLU A 168 5.66 -1.57 18.44
N ASP A 169 4.47 -2.12 18.71
CA ASP A 169 3.54 -2.62 17.68
C ASP A 169 2.54 -1.54 17.26
N LEU A 170 2.43 -0.45 18.02
CA LEU A 170 1.57 0.68 17.69
C LEU A 170 2.16 1.50 16.52
N PRO A 171 1.30 2.16 15.73
CA PRO A 171 1.77 3.06 14.69
C PRO A 171 2.65 4.16 15.28
N SER A 172 3.78 4.45 14.63
CA SER A 172 4.76 5.38 15.19
C SER A 172 4.20 6.78 15.38
N LEU A 173 3.27 7.17 14.49
CA LEU A 173 2.56 8.44 14.58
C LEU A 173 1.85 8.62 15.91
N ILE A 174 1.49 7.56 16.66
CA ILE A 174 0.82 7.68 17.97
C ILE A 174 1.72 8.33 19.02
N TYR A 175 3.00 7.95 19.08
CA TYR A 175 3.94 8.37 20.12
C TYR A 175 5.01 9.35 19.62
N ASP A 176 5.24 9.43 18.32
CA ASP A 176 6.11 10.44 17.70
C ASP A 176 5.27 11.65 17.28
N THR A 177 5.04 12.56 18.23
CA THR A 177 4.09 13.67 18.06
C THR A 177 4.64 14.83 17.24
N ASP A 178 5.96 14.91 17.09
CA ASP A 178 6.65 16.06 16.51
C ASP A 178 6.96 15.85 15.03
N LEU A 179 7.00 14.59 14.55
CA LEU A 179 7.17 14.27 13.15
C LEU A 179 5.83 14.34 12.38
N TYR A 180 5.81 15.15 11.32
CA TYR A 180 4.69 15.30 10.37
C TYR A 180 3.35 15.71 11.02
N PRO A 181 3.25 16.88 11.67
CA PRO A 181 2.03 17.36 12.31
C PRO A 181 0.79 17.36 11.39
N THR A 182 0.94 17.72 10.11
CA THR A 182 -0.20 17.76 9.17
C THR A 182 -0.65 16.35 8.82
N LEU A 183 0.27 15.43 8.50
CA LEU A 183 -0.06 14.01 8.29
C LEU A 183 -0.76 13.41 9.51
N ARG A 184 -0.21 13.63 10.72
CA ARG A 184 -0.79 13.14 11.97
C ARG A 184 -2.20 13.68 12.16
N GLY A 185 -2.41 14.98 11.97
CA GLY A 185 -3.74 15.59 12.05
C GLY A 185 -4.74 14.96 11.08
N LEU A 186 -4.33 14.72 9.82
CA LEU A 186 -5.18 14.08 8.83
C LEU A 186 -5.55 12.64 9.21
N ILE A 187 -4.58 11.83 9.65
CA ILE A 187 -4.80 10.44 10.08
C ILE A 187 -5.81 10.36 11.23
N PHE A 188 -5.64 11.17 12.27
CA PHE A 188 -6.58 11.16 13.41
C PHE A 188 -7.94 11.78 13.03
N SER A 189 -7.99 12.67 12.04
CA SER A 189 -9.26 13.21 11.52
C SER A 189 -10.03 12.24 10.62
N GLN A 190 -9.49 11.07 10.26
CA GLN A 190 -10.17 10.09 9.39
C GLN A 190 -11.52 9.61 9.94
N ASN A 191 -11.76 9.78 11.24
CA ASN A 191 -13.06 9.57 11.88
C ASN A 191 -14.21 10.33 11.20
N ILE A 192 -13.92 11.44 10.50
CA ILE A 192 -14.92 12.15 9.70
C ILE A 192 -15.47 11.28 8.55
N ASN A 193 -14.63 10.46 7.94
CA ASN A 193 -15.04 9.58 6.84
C ASN A 193 -16.05 8.56 7.35
N PHE A 194 -15.82 7.96 8.51
CA PHE A 194 -16.76 7.03 9.14
C PHE A 194 -18.12 7.66 9.47
N LYS A 195 -18.16 8.97 9.72
CA LYS A 195 -19.40 9.70 10.04
C LYS A 195 -20.15 10.18 8.80
N LYS A 196 -19.44 10.50 7.71
CA LYS A 196 -20.00 11.22 6.56
C LYS A 196 -20.00 10.45 5.24
N ALA A 197 -19.07 9.52 5.02
CA ALA A 197 -18.96 8.83 3.74
C ALA A 197 -20.13 7.85 3.53
N ASP A 198 -20.64 7.80 2.30
CA ASP A 198 -21.65 6.83 1.88
C ASP A 198 -21.06 5.40 1.83
N TRP A 199 -19.76 5.29 1.51
CA TRP A 199 -19.01 4.03 1.51
C TRP A 199 -17.59 4.20 2.05
N LEU A 200 -17.08 3.14 2.68
CA LEU A 200 -15.70 3.05 3.16
C LEU A 200 -15.03 1.84 2.50
N PHE A 201 -14.20 2.08 1.50
CA PHE A 201 -13.46 1.04 0.81
C PHE A 201 -12.13 0.79 1.49
N PHE A 202 -11.84 -0.46 1.82
CA PHE A 202 -10.54 -0.86 2.34
C PHE A 202 -9.82 -1.75 1.33
N ASN A 203 -8.59 -1.39 0.98
CA ASN A 203 -7.70 -2.27 0.23
C ASN A 203 -7.21 -3.41 1.13
N THR A 204 -8.10 -4.36 1.39
CA THR A 204 -7.89 -5.60 2.16
C THR A 204 -8.98 -6.60 1.76
N PHE A 205 -8.94 -7.82 2.29
CA PHE A 205 -9.97 -8.82 2.06
C PHE A 205 -10.48 -9.42 3.37
N ASN A 206 -11.75 -9.84 3.37
CA ASN A 206 -12.47 -10.26 4.57
C ASN A 206 -11.75 -11.35 5.38
N ALA A 207 -11.12 -12.32 4.72
CA ALA A 207 -10.42 -13.40 5.41
C ALA A 207 -9.14 -12.95 6.13
N LEU A 208 -8.47 -11.89 5.65
CA LEU A 208 -7.22 -11.39 6.23
C LEU A 208 -7.43 -10.68 7.57
N GLU A 209 -8.54 -9.97 7.67
CA GLU A 209 -8.85 -9.06 8.79
C GLU A 209 -10.24 -9.36 9.40
N LYS A 210 -10.63 -10.64 9.42
CA LYS A 210 -12.00 -11.08 9.73
C LYS A 210 -12.54 -10.49 11.03
N GLU A 211 -11.77 -10.55 12.11
CA GLU A 211 -12.21 -10.13 13.44
C GLU A 211 -12.55 -8.63 13.49
N VAL A 212 -11.62 -7.77 13.07
CA VAL A 212 -11.85 -6.33 13.04
C VAL A 212 -12.94 -5.96 12.02
N VAL A 213 -12.99 -6.63 10.86
CA VAL A 213 -14.02 -6.37 9.85
C VAL A 213 -15.42 -6.71 10.36
N ASP A 214 -15.59 -7.84 11.05
CA ASP A 214 -16.88 -8.23 11.64
C ASP A 214 -17.28 -7.30 12.80
N TRP A 215 -16.30 -6.68 13.46
CA TRP A 215 -16.55 -5.64 14.46
C TRP A 215 -16.95 -4.29 13.84
N ILE A 216 -16.29 -3.83 12.77
CA ILE A 216 -16.58 -2.52 12.17
C ILE A 216 -17.88 -2.55 11.33
N ARG A 217 -18.13 -3.63 10.58
CA ARG A 217 -19.21 -3.70 9.57
C ARG A 217 -20.63 -3.38 10.10
N PRO A 218 -21.05 -3.78 11.30
CA PRO A 218 -22.37 -3.42 11.83
C PRO A 218 -22.53 -1.92 12.16
N ARG A 219 -21.42 -1.17 12.24
CA ARG A 219 -21.38 0.23 12.67
C ARG A 219 -21.26 1.19 11.48
N TYR A 220 -20.61 0.76 10.39
CA TYR A 220 -20.24 1.62 9.28
C TYR A 220 -20.32 0.89 7.93
N PRO A 221 -20.55 1.61 6.80
CA PRO A 221 -20.72 1.02 5.47
C PRO A 221 -19.39 0.58 4.84
N ILE A 222 -18.64 -0.29 5.54
CA ILE A 222 -17.34 -0.77 5.07
C ILE A 222 -17.50 -1.83 3.98
N LYS A 223 -16.55 -1.80 3.05
CA LYS A 223 -16.38 -2.78 1.97
C LYS A 223 -14.90 -3.12 1.84
N THR A 224 -14.54 -4.38 2.07
CA THR A 224 -13.19 -4.88 1.79
C THR A 224 -13.11 -5.19 0.29
N ILE A 225 -12.31 -4.46 -0.47
CA ILE A 225 -12.30 -4.51 -1.95
C ILE A 225 -10.95 -4.93 -2.53
N GLY A 226 -10.02 -5.35 -1.68
CA GLY A 226 -8.68 -5.75 -2.05
C GLY A 226 -8.46 -7.26 -2.14
N PRO A 227 -7.21 -7.69 -2.37
CA PRO A 227 -6.07 -6.82 -2.63
C PRO A 227 -6.17 -6.18 -4.03
N THR A 228 -5.95 -4.87 -4.12
CA THR A 228 -5.99 -4.12 -5.39
C THR A 228 -4.64 -4.20 -6.12
N ILE A 229 -4.29 -5.42 -6.52
CA ILE A 229 -3.10 -5.77 -7.31
C ILE A 229 -3.55 -6.05 -8.75
N PRO A 230 -2.70 -5.83 -9.79
CA PRO A 230 -3.06 -6.11 -11.17
C PRO A 230 -3.62 -7.54 -11.35
N SER A 231 -4.70 -7.64 -12.09
CA SER A 231 -5.49 -8.86 -12.29
C SER A 231 -4.64 -10.04 -12.75
N MET A 232 -3.59 -9.82 -13.56
CA MET A 232 -2.69 -10.88 -14.05
C MET A 232 -2.05 -11.72 -12.92
N TYR A 233 -1.83 -11.14 -11.75
CA TYR A 233 -1.21 -11.82 -10.60
C TYR A 233 -2.22 -12.55 -9.71
N LEU A 234 -3.52 -12.28 -9.87
CA LEU A 234 -4.59 -12.81 -9.03
C LEU A 234 -5.57 -13.65 -9.85
N ASP A 235 -6.66 -13.05 -10.29
CA ASP A 235 -7.81 -13.71 -10.93
C ASP A 235 -7.69 -13.81 -12.47
N LYS A 236 -6.75 -13.08 -13.08
CA LYS A 236 -6.47 -13.08 -14.52
C LYS A 236 -7.67 -12.72 -15.41
N ARG A 237 -8.66 -12.03 -14.84
CA ARG A 237 -9.88 -11.60 -15.53
C ARG A 237 -9.63 -10.43 -16.49
N LEU A 238 -8.62 -9.61 -16.23
CA LEU A 238 -8.18 -8.52 -17.10
C LEU A 238 -6.83 -8.88 -17.74
N LYS A 239 -6.85 -9.34 -18.99
CA LYS A 239 -5.68 -9.89 -19.69
C LYS A 239 -4.53 -8.90 -19.89
N ASP A 240 -4.84 -7.62 -20.02
CA ASP A 240 -3.86 -6.56 -20.28
C ASP A 240 -3.41 -5.84 -19.00
N ASP A 241 -3.96 -6.22 -17.84
CA ASP A 241 -3.62 -5.62 -16.55
C ASP A 241 -2.45 -6.36 -15.88
N LYS A 242 -1.25 -6.10 -16.40
CA LYS A 242 0.00 -6.75 -16.00
C LYS A 242 0.86 -5.92 -15.04
N GLU A 243 0.50 -4.66 -14.84
CA GLU A 243 1.24 -3.70 -14.01
C GLU A 243 0.30 -2.60 -13.48
N TYR A 244 0.77 -1.84 -12.48
CA TYR A 244 0.03 -0.69 -11.95
C TYR A 244 -0.15 0.45 -12.96
N GLY A 245 0.71 0.51 -13.98
CA GLY A 245 0.69 1.55 -15.02
C GLY A 245 1.45 2.82 -14.61
N LEU A 246 1.45 3.21 -13.33
CA LEU A 246 2.29 4.29 -12.83
C LEU A 246 3.63 3.75 -12.33
N SER A 247 4.72 4.29 -12.87
CA SER A 247 6.05 4.14 -12.29
C SER A 247 6.75 5.49 -12.26
N LEU A 248 7.01 6.03 -11.07
CA LEU A 248 7.76 7.28 -10.91
C LEU A 248 9.24 7.12 -11.31
N PHE A 249 9.74 5.88 -11.28
CA PHE A 249 11.11 5.53 -11.63
C PHE A 249 11.11 4.48 -12.75
N LYS A 250 12.07 4.55 -13.68
CA LYS A 250 12.17 3.57 -14.75
C LYS A 250 12.69 2.23 -14.20
N PRO A 251 11.93 1.13 -14.29
CA PRO A 251 12.36 -0.17 -13.77
C PRO A 251 13.47 -0.80 -14.63
N ASN A 252 14.43 -1.45 -13.98
CA ASN A 252 15.48 -2.25 -14.64
C ASN A 252 14.99 -3.68 -14.94
N SER A 253 13.84 -3.81 -15.59
CA SER A 253 13.12 -5.09 -15.73
C SER A 253 13.96 -6.18 -16.38
N GLU A 254 14.59 -5.91 -17.53
CA GLU A 254 15.39 -6.90 -18.25
C GLU A 254 16.56 -7.42 -17.42
N THR A 255 17.28 -6.52 -16.74
CA THR A 255 18.39 -6.87 -15.85
C THR A 255 17.93 -7.73 -14.68
N CYS A 256 16.82 -7.35 -14.02
CA CYS A 256 16.27 -8.08 -12.89
C CYS A 256 15.87 -9.50 -13.30
N MET A 257 15.06 -9.64 -14.36
CA MET A 257 14.52 -10.93 -14.77
C MET A 257 15.61 -11.88 -15.27
N LYS A 258 16.55 -11.41 -16.10
CA LYS A 258 17.68 -12.24 -16.57
C LYS A 258 18.54 -12.76 -15.42
N TRP A 259 18.79 -11.93 -14.41
CA TRP A 259 19.58 -12.37 -13.25
C TRP A 259 18.82 -13.39 -12.41
N LEU A 260 17.52 -13.17 -12.18
CA LEU A 260 16.66 -14.09 -11.43
C LEU A 260 16.49 -15.44 -12.14
N ASP A 261 16.38 -15.46 -13.47
CA ASP A 261 16.27 -16.69 -14.28
C ASP A 261 17.47 -17.64 -14.06
N SER A 262 18.64 -17.09 -13.73
CA SER A 262 19.88 -17.83 -13.46
C SER A 262 19.97 -18.43 -12.06
N LYS A 263 18.98 -18.21 -11.19
CA LYS A 263 18.99 -18.64 -9.79
C LYS A 263 18.07 -19.84 -9.57
N GLU A 264 18.43 -20.63 -8.57
CA GLU A 264 17.61 -21.76 -8.11
C GLU A 264 16.32 -21.26 -7.48
N ILE A 265 15.32 -22.16 -7.43
CA ILE A 265 14.02 -21.89 -6.82
C ILE A 265 14.21 -21.53 -5.35
N ASP A 266 13.44 -20.53 -4.88
CA ASP A 266 13.43 -20.07 -3.49
C ASP A 266 14.84 -19.75 -2.91
N SER A 267 15.80 -19.32 -3.75
CA SER A 267 17.20 -19.08 -3.34
C SER A 267 17.60 -17.60 -3.18
N VAL A 268 16.71 -16.69 -3.54
CA VAL A 268 16.96 -15.24 -3.59
C VAL A 268 16.12 -14.50 -2.54
N VAL A 269 16.77 -13.59 -1.82
CA VAL A 269 16.14 -12.59 -0.96
C VAL A 269 15.91 -11.33 -1.79
N TYR A 270 14.65 -10.94 -1.99
CA TYR A 270 14.32 -9.62 -2.51
C TYR A 270 14.36 -8.60 -1.37
N VAL A 271 14.97 -7.42 -1.58
CA VAL A 271 15.12 -6.39 -0.55
C VAL A 271 14.60 -5.05 -1.07
N SER A 272 13.62 -4.46 -0.39
CA SER A 272 13.04 -3.15 -0.74
C SER A 272 12.39 -2.44 0.46
N PHE A 273 12.83 -1.20 0.71
CA PHE A 273 12.32 -0.33 1.77
C PHE A 273 11.33 0.74 1.24
N GLY A 274 10.79 0.53 0.04
CA GLY A 274 9.77 1.39 -0.55
C GLY A 274 10.31 2.74 -1.05
N SER A 275 9.38 3.65 -1.37
CA SER A 275 9.70 4.93 -2.00
C SER A 275 9.94 6.09 -1.02
N LEU A 276 9.53 5.94 0.24
CA LEU A 276 9.55 7.03 1.23
C LEU A 276 10.58 6.82 2.35
N ALA A 277 10.86 5.58 2.77
CA ALA A 277 11.82 5.35 3.83
C ALA A 277 13.24 5.66 3.36
N SER A 278 14.01 6.36 4.19
CA SER A 278 15.45 6.60 4.01
C SER A 278 16.16 6.09 5.25
N LEU A 279 17.03 5.10 5.07
CA LEU A 279 17.86 4.57 6.15
C LEU A 279 19.04 5.53 6.37
N ASP A 280 19.45 5.72 7.62
CA ASP A 280 20.70 6.42 7.89
C ASP A 280 21.92 5.60 7.43
N GLU A 281 23.10 6.24 7.40
CA GLU A 281 24.34 5.60 6.95
C GLU A 281 24.68 4.35 7.78
N GLN A 282 24.48 4.41 9.09
CA GLN A 282 24.78 3.30 9.98
C GLN A 282 23.89 2.08 9.68
N GLN A 283 22.58 2.29 9.55
CA GLN A 283 21.64 1.22 9.25
C GLN A 283 21.82 0.66 7.84
N MET A 284 22.21 1.52 6.88
CA MET A 284 22.54 1.09 5.51
C MET A 284 23.77 0.19 5.48
N GLU A 285 24.80 0.51 6.27
CA GLU A 285 26.00 -0.31 6.44
C GLU A 285 25.67 -1.67 7.06
N GLU A 286 24.93 -1.70 8.17
CA GLU A 286 24.54 -2.94 8.85
C GLU A 286 23.70 -3.84 7.94
N LEU A 287 22.79 -3.25 7.16
CA LEU A 287 21.99 -3.99 6.18
C LEU A 287 22.84 -4.58 5.06
N ALA A 288 23.73 -3.79 4.47
CA ALA A 288 24.62 -4.23 3.40
C ALA A 288 25.51 -5.40 3.85
N LEU A 289 26.09 -5.31 5.06
CA LEU A 289 26.97 -6.34 5.60
C LEU A 289 26.18 -7.55 6.10
N GLY A 290 24.98 -7.35 6.63
CA GLY A 290 24.05 -8.44 6.99
C GLY A 290 23.63 -9.28 5.79
N LEU A 291 23.37 -8.65 4.63
CA LEU A 291 23.07 -9.35 3.39
C LEU A 291 24.23 -10.24 2.93
N ILE A 292 25.46 -9.74 2.97
CA ILE A 292 26.66 -10.54 2.64
C ILE A 292 26.82 -11.70 3.63
N MET A 293 26.66 -11.43 4.93
CA MET A 293 26.79 -12.43 6.00
C MET A 293 25.71 -13.52 5.95
N SER A 294 24.54 -13.23 5.37
CA SER A 294 23.47 -14.21 5.18
C SER A 294 23.88 -15.35 4.24
N LYS A 295 24.86 -15.11 3.34
CA LYS A 295 25.28 -16.02 2.25
C LYS A 295 24.19 -16.40 1.25
N CYS A 296 22.99 -15.83 1.36
CA CYS A 296 21.93 -15.97 0.37
C CYS A 296 22.22 -15.14 -0.87
N TYR A 297 21.62 -15.49 -2.01
CA TYR A 297 21.55 -14.55 -3.13
C TYR A 297 20.58 -13.42 -2.79
N PHE A 298 20.84 -12.19 -3.23
CA PHE A 298 19.91 -11.08 -2.98
C PHE A 298 19.75 -10.14 -4.17
N LEU A 299 18.54 -9.63 -4.35
CA LEU A 299 18.24 -8.52 -5.25
C LEU A 299 17.80 -7.34 -4.39
N TRP A 300 18.62 -6.28 -4.35
CA TRP A 300 18.35 -5.11 -3.51
C TRP A 300 18.05 -3.87 -4.36
N VAL A 301 16.90 -3.27 -4.09
CA VAL A 301 16.52 -1.96 -4.62
C VAL A 301 17.10 -0.85 -3.75
N VAL A 302 18.07 -0.10 -4.30
CA VAL A 302 18.71 1.06 -3.64
C VAL A 302 18.55 2.28 -4.53
N ARG A 303 17.80 3.29 -4.08
CA ARG A 303 17.60 4.52 -4.87
C ARG A 303 18.95 5.19 -5.12
N ALA A 304 19.10 5.83 -6.28
CA ALA A 304 20.35 6.50 -6.67
C ALA A 304 20.81 7.55 -5.64
N THR A 305 19.85 8.19 -4.94
CA THR A 305 20.12 9.18 -3.87
C THR A 305 20.63 8.57 -2.57
N GLU A 306 20.67 7.26 -2.45
CA GLU A 306 21.06 6.53 -1.23
C GLU A 306 22.35 5.70 -1.45
N GLU A 307 22.83 5.58 -2.70
CA GLU A 307 24.00 4.75 -3.03
C GLU A 307 25.27 5.24 -2.33
N ASN A 308 25.38 6.54 -2.05
CA ASN A 308 26.52 7.13 -1.36
C ASN A 308 26.66 6.67 0.10
N LYS A 309 25.65 6.02 0.66
CA LYS A 309 25.64 5.48 2.03
C LYS A 309 26.16 4.03 2.10
N LEU A 310 26.43 3.40 0.96
CA LEU A 310 26.88 2.01 0.90
C LEU A 310 28.38 1.87 1.21
N PRO A 311 28.80 0.88 2.02
CA PRO A 311 30.21 0.68 2.32
C PRO A 311 30.96 0.13 1.10
N GLU A 312 32.22 0.53 0.93
CA GLU A 312 33.09 0.04 -0.16
C GLU A 312 33.23 -1.49 -0.15
N GLU A 313 33.30 -2.09 1.04
CA GLU A 313 33.35 -3.55 1.21
C GLU A 313 32.13 -4.22 0.54
N PHE A 314 30.94 -3.63 0.66
CA PHE A 314 29.74 -4.19 0.04
C PHE A 314 29.85 -4.15 -1.48
N MET A 315 30.28 -3.02 -2.04
CA MET A 315 30.43 -2.88 -3.49
C MET A 315 31.45 -3.87 -4.06
N SER A 316 32.53 -4.15 -3.32
CA SER A 316 33.54 -5.13 -3.75
C SER A 316 33.04 -6.58 -3.79
N LYS A 317 32.07 -6.94 -2.94
CA LYS A 317 31.50 -8.29 -2.81
C LYS A 317 30.16 -8.47 -3.51
N LEU A 318 29.54 -7.38 -3.99
CA LEU A 318 28.20 -7.39 -4.57
C LEU A 318 28.05 -8.42 -5.69
N SER A 319 29.02 -8.49 -6.62
CA SER A 319 28.93 -9.36 -7.81
C SER A 319 28.99 -10.86 -7.49
N GLU A 320 29.38 -11.26 -6.28
CA GLU A 320 29.45 -12.66 -5.88
C GLU A 320 28.06 -13.29 -5.68
N LYS A 321 27.13 -12.53 -5.07
CA LYS A 321 25.81 -13.04 -4.65
C LYS A 321 24.66 -12.05 -4.81
N GLY A 322 24.93 -10.78 -5.11
CA GLY A 322 23.95 -9.72 -5.15
C GLY A 322 23.69 -9.16 -6.55
N LEU A 323 22.49 -8.64 -6.72
CA LEU A 323 22.16 -7.67 -7.77
C LEU A 323 21.61 -6.41 -7.08
N MET A 324 22.24 -5.27 -7.34
CA MET A 324 21.72 -3.97 -6.91
C MET A 324 21.14 -3.22 -8.10
N VAL A 325 19.94 -2.66 -7.94
CA VAL A 325 19.28 -1.83 -8.95
C VAL A 325 18.61 -0.63 -8.30
N ASN A 326 18.40 0.46 -9.03
CA ASN A 326 17.69 1.61 -8.49
C ASN A 326 16.17 1.45 -8.43
N TRP A 327 15.63 0.61 -9.32
CA TRP A 327 14.21 0.31 -9.37
C TRP A 327 13.98 -1.01 -10.10
N CYS A 328 12.94 -1.75 -9.71
CA CYS A 328 12.59 -3.04 -10.30
C CYS A 328 11.07 -3.17 -10.53
N PRO A 329 10.62 -4.06 -11.43
CA PRO A 329 9.21 -4.44 -11.51
C PRO A 329 8.85 -5.33 -10.31
N GLN A 330 8.54 -4.73 -9.15
CA GLN A 330 8.40 -5.44 -7.87
C GLN A 330 7.46 -6.65 -7.93
N LEU A 331 6.31 -6.53 -8.61
CA LEU A 331 5.37 -7.65 -8.78
C LEU A 331 5.96 -8.81 -9.59
N ASP A 332 6.66 -8.54 -10.70
CA ASP A 332 7.33 -9.57 -11.49
C ASP A 332 8.45 -10.24 -10.68
N VAL A 333 9.20 -9.44 -9.91
CA VAL A 333 10.25 -9.94 -9.02
C VAL A 333 9.65 -10.86 -7.96
N LEU A 334 8.65 -10.40 -7.20
CA LEU A 334 7.98 -11.20 -6.16
C LEU A 334 7.29 -12.44 -6.72
N ALA A 335 6.80 -12.41 -7.97
CA ALA A 335 6.19 -13.56 -8.63
C ALA A 335 7.21 -14.56 -9.18
N HIS A 336 8.50 -14.20 -9.23
CA HIS A 336 9.54 -15.03 -9.82
C HIS A 336 9.90 -16.23 -8.93
N ARG A 337 10.07 -17.41 -9.54
CA ARG A 337 10.34 -18.69 -8.86
C ARG A 337 11.57 -18.69 -7.94
N ALA A 338 12.55 -17.83 -8.22
CA ALA A 338 13.78 -17.74 -7.45
C ALA A 338 13.61 -16.99 -6.12
N ILE A 339 12.56 -16.19 -5.95
CA ILE A 339 12.36 -15.43 -4.71
C ILE A 339 11.87 -16.36 -3.60
N GLY A 340 12.74 -16.55 -2.61
CA GLY A 340 12.43 -17.31 -1.39
C GLY A 340 11.89 -16.42 -0.27
N CYS A 341 12.36 -15.18 -0.18
CA CYS A 341 12.02 -14.25 0.91
C CYS A 341 11.97 -12.80 0.42
N PHE A 342 11.10 -11.99 1.03
CA PHE A 342 11.08 -10.54 0.86
C PHE A 342 11.49 -9.82 2.16
N PHE A 343 12.64 -9.17 2.15
CA PHE A 343 13.05 -8.26 3.21
C PHE A 343 12.48 -6.85 2.97
N THR A 344 11.56 -6.43 3.82
CA THR A 344 10.71 -5.27 3.61
C THR A 344 10.58 -4.38 4.85
N HIS A 345 10.27 -3.11 4.60
CA HIS A 345 9.80 -2.15 5.61
C HIS A 345 8.36 -2.40 6.07
N SER A 346 7.62 -3.33 5.47
CA SER A 346 6.22 -3.66 5.81
C SER A 346 5.20 -2.56 5.50
N GLY A 347 5.42 -1.78 4.45
CA GLY A 347 4.36 -0.92 3.91
C GLY A 347 3.15 -1.76 3.45
N TRP A 348 1.94 -1.22 3.60
CA TRP A 348 0.70 -1.98 3.40
C TRP A 348 0.58 -2.62 2.01
N ASN A 349 0.86 -1.87 0.93
CA ASN A 349 0.78 -2.42 -0.43
C ASN A 349 1.80 -3.56 -0.64
N SER A 350 3.07 -3.33 -0.28
CA SER A 350 4.12 -4.36 -0.39
C SER A 350 3.79 -5.62 0.42
N THR A 351 3.11 -5.46 1.56
CA THR A 351 2.62 -6.57 2.39
C THR A 351 1.53 -7.36 1.65
N LEU A 352 0.54 -6.68 1.06
CA LEU A 352 -0.48 -7.34 0.24
C LEU A 352 0.11 -8.05 -0.97
N GLU A 353 1.12 -7.47 -1.62
CA GLU A 353 1.82 -8.09 -2.75
C GLU A 353 2.52 -9.39 -2.35
N ALA A 354 3.28 -9.36 -1.25
CA ALA A 354 3.96 -10.54 -0.73
C ALA A 354 2.99 -11.66 -0.34
N LEU A 355 1.92 -11.33 0.40
CA LEU A 355 0.87 -12.27 0.78
C LEU A 355 0.16 -12.85 -0.45
N SER A 356 -0.15 -12.01 -1.42
CA SER A 356 -0.83 -12.41 -2.66
C SER A 356 0.03 -13.27 -3.58
N LEU A 357 1.35 -13.16 -3.47
CA LEU A 357 2.31 -13.92 -4.28
C LEU A 357 2.90 -15.12 -3.53
N GLY A 358 2.61 -15.26 -2.23
CA GLY A 358 3.04 -16.39 -1.40
C GLY A 358 4.52 -16.32 -1.03
N VAL A 359 5.01 -15.11 -0.77
CA VAL A 359 6.40 -14.83 -0.42
C VAL A 359 6.48 -14.54 1.08
N PRO A 360 7.21 -15.35 1.88
CA PRO A 360 7.44 -15.04 3.27
C PRO A 360 8.36 -13.83 3.43
N MET A 361 8.32 -13.19 4.59
CA MET A 361 8.93 -11.88 4.80
C MET A 361 9.94 -11.86 5.95
N VAL A 362 10.97 -11.04 5.79
CA VAL A 362 11.69 -10.44 6.93
C VAL A 362 11.25 -8.99 7.02
N THR A 363 10.85 -8.53 8.19
CA THR A 363 10.30 -7.18 8.37
C THR A 363 11.22 -6.32 9.23
N MET A 364 11.56 -5.14 8.72
CA MET A 364 12.28 -4.09 9.45
C MET A 364 11.49 -2.77 9.31
N PRO A 365 10.43 -2.59 10.11
CA PRO A 365 9.56 -1.41 10.01
C PRO A 365 10.31 -0.13 10.35
N GLN A 366 9.96 0.98 9.70
CA GLN A 366 10.65 2.26 9.82
C GLN A 366 9.77 3.31 10.53
N TRP A 367 8.50 3.47 10.13
CA TRP A 367 7.61 4.50 10.67
C TRP A 367 6.14 4.24 10.30
N SER A 368 5.24 5.11 10.78
CA SER A 368 3.79 5.10 10.51
C SER A 368 3.15 3.76 10.89
N ASP A 369 2.43 3.12 9.97
CA ASP A 369 1.69 1.87 10.10
C ASP A 369 2.58 0.62 10.08
N GLN A 370 3.83 0.76 9.66
CA GLN A 370 4.73 -0.37 9.43
C GLN A 370 4.99 -1.24 10.66
N PRO A 371 5.17 -0.69 11.89
CA PRO A 371 5.34 -1.53 13.08
C PRO A 371 4.13 -2.43 13.33
N THR A 372 2.91 -1.90 13.16
CA THR A 372 1.68 -2.69 13.24
C THR A 372 1.63 -3.74 12.14
N ASN A 373 1.94 -3.40 10.90
CA ASN A 373 1.97 -4.37 9.81
C ASN A 373 2.98 -5.51 10.10
N ALA A 374 4.16 -5.18 10.63
CA ALA A 374 5.18 -6.15 11.02
C ALA A 374 4.67 -7.12 12.11
N LYS A 375 3.95 -6.60 13.12
CA LYS A 375 3.29 -7.42 14.15
C LYS A 375 2.30 -8.42 13.55
N PHE A 376 1.47 -7.98 12.60
CA PHE A 376 0.51 -8.87 11.94
C PHE A 376 1.22 -9.93 11.09
N ILE A 377 2.28 -9.55 10.37
CA ILE A 377 3.09 -10.47 9.56
C ILE A 377 3.73 -11.57 10.44
N SER A 378 4.34 -11.21 11.56
CA SER A 378 5.08 -12.16 12.40
C SER A 378 4.18 -13.00 13.30
N ASP A 379 3.19 -12.38 13.94
CA ASP A 379 2.50 -13.01 15.07
C ASP A 379 1.10 -13.50 14.71
N VAL A 380 0.41 -12.80 13.80
CA VAL A 380 -1.00 -13.09 13.46
C VAL A 380 -1.08 -13.99 12.23
N TRP A 381 -0.47 -13.59 11.12
CA TRP A 381 -0.50 -14.34 9.87
C TRP A 381 0.62 -15.36 9.78
N GLN A 382 1.67 -15.20 10.60
CA GLN A 382 2.83 -16.08 10.68
C GLN A 382 3.43 -16.34 9.30
N THR A 383 3.66 -15.26 8.54
CA THR A 383 4.26 -15.27 7.20
C THR A 383 5.64 -14.62 7.17
N GLY A 384 6.16 -14.16 8.31
CA GLY A 384 7.49 -13.61 8.36
C GLY A 384 8.08 -13.52 9.77
N VAL A 385 9.26 -12.93 9.85
CA VAL A 385 9.96 -12.62 11.10
C VAL A 385 10.26 -11.13 11.17
N ARG A 386 10.12 -10.54 12.36
CA ARG A 386 10.50 -9.14 12.62
C ARG A 386 11.89 -9.10 13.22
N VAL A 387 12.77 -8.30 12.61
CA VAL A 387 14.13 -8.10 13.12
C VAL A 387 14.09 -7.38 14.46
N LYS A 388 15.01 -7.73 15.35
CA LYS A 388 15.16 -7.09 16.66
C LYS A 388 15.99 -5.82 16.54
N VAL A 389 15.43 -4.73 17.06
CA VAL A 389 16.10 -3.42 17.09
C VAL A 389 16.88 -3.29 18.40
N ARG A 390 18.13 -2.81 18.34
CA ARG A 390 18.92 -2.51 19.55
C ARG A 390 18.39 -1.25 20.24
N GLU A 391 18.82 -1.01 21.47
CA GLU A 391 18.45 0.19 22.25
C GLU A 391 18.77 1.51 21.53
N ASN A 392 19.77 1.53 20.65
CA ASN A 392 20.15 2.71 19.86
C ASN A 392 19.33 2.88 18.57
N GLY A 393 18.29 2.07 18.33
CA GLY A 393 17.43 2.16 17.14
C GLY A 393 17.96 1.44 15.90
N VAL A 394 19.15 0.82 15.96
CA VAL A 394 19.80 0.16 14.83
C VAL A 394 19.65 -1.35 14.91
N VAL A 395 19.36 -1.98 13.77
CA VAL A 395 19.37 -3.44 13.58
C VAL A 395 20.74 -3.85 13.08
N ASN A 396 21.43 -4.74 13.82
CA ASN A 396 22.77 -5.18 13.44
C ASN A 396 22.77 -6.24 12.34
N ARG A 397 23.89 -6.31 11.63
CA ARG A 397 24.18 -7.28 10.56
C ARG A 397 23.99 -8.73 10.97
N ASP A 398 24.30 -9.09 12.22
CA ASP A 398 24.10 -10.48 12.70
C ASP A 398 22.61 -10.83 12.78
N GLU A 399 21.78 -9.93 13.31
CA GLU A 399 20.32 -10.09 13.40
C GLU A 399 19.69 -10.14 12.01
N ILE A 400 20.16 -9.29 11.10
CA ILE A 400 19.73 -9.30 9.70
C ILE A 400 20.07 -10.64 9.05
N ALA A 401 21.32 -11.10 9.20
CA ALA A 401 21.77 -12.33 8.60
C ALA A 401 21.07 -13.56 9.22
N SER A 402 20.81 -13.57 10.53
CA SER A 402 20.08 -14.66 11.18
C SER A 402 18.61 -14.67 10.79
N SER A 403 17.94 -13.51 10.75
CA SER A 403 16.53 -13.42 10.35
C SER A 403 16.31 -13.89 8.91
N ILE A 404 17.24 -13.56 8.01
CA ILE A 404 17.21 -14.06 6.64
C ILE A 404 17.34 -15.57 6.60
N ARG A 405 18.32 -16.15 7.32
CA ARG A 405 18.51 -17.61 7.35
C ARG A 405 17.34 -18.34 8.01
N GLU A 406 16.74 -17.76 9.05
CA GLU A 406 15.55 -18.31 9.72
C GLU A 406 14.38 -18.49 8.75
N VAL A 407 14.19 -17.54 7.82
CA VAL A 407 13.15 -17.63 6.78
C VAL A 407 13.57 -18.53 5.61
N MET A 408 14.85 -18.51 5.22
CA MET A 408 15.32 -19.16 3.99
C MET A 408 15.77 -20.62 4.17
N GLU A 409 16.36 -20.97 5.30
CA GLU A 409 17.13 -22.20 5.48
C GLU A 409 16.65 -23.07 6.66
N GLU A 410 15.92 -22.50 7.63
CA GLU A 410 15.52 -23.17 8.86
C GLU A 410 14.10 -23.75 8.81
N GLU A 411 13.77 -24.66 9.74
CA GLU A 411 12.47 -25.34 9.81
C GLU A 411 11.30 -24.36 9.93
N LYS A 412 11.50 -23.24 10.64
CA LYS A 412 10.50 -22.18 10.74
C LYS A 412 10.16 -21.58 9.37
N GLY A 413 11.15 -21.42 8.50
CA GLY A 413 10.97 -20.94 7.13
C GLY A 413 9.97 -21.77 6.31
N ILE A 414 9.95 -23.09 6.51
CA ILE A 414 8.99 -24.01 5.88
C ILE A 414 7.57 -23.65 6.30
N MET A 415 7.32 -23.51 7.61
CA MET A 415 6.02 -23.13 8.15
C MET A 415 5.57 -21.74 7.65
N LEU A 416 6.48 -20.76 7.63
CA LEU A 416 6.19 -19.40 7.13
C LEU A 416 5.79 -19.43 5.65
N LYS A 417 6.45 -20.26 4.83
CA LYS A 417 6.14 -20.44 3.41
C LYS A 417 4.79 -21.11 3.20
N GLU A 418 4.46 -22.15 3.98
CA GLU A 418 3.14 -22.80 3.94
C GLU A 418 2.02 -21.81 4.26
N ASN A 419 2.20 -20.98 5.30
CA ASN A 419 1.26 -19.91 5.63
C ASN A 419 1.16 -18.86 4.52
N ALA A 420 2.29 -18.42 3.94
CA ALA A 420 2.28 -17.48 2.83
C ALA A 420 1.50 -18.03 1.62
N MET A 421 1.65 -19.33 1.32
CA MET A 421 0.90 -20.00 0.25
C MET A 421 -0.60 -20.13 0.55
N LYS A 422 -0.98 -20.34 1.82
CA LYS A 422 -2.37 -20.29 2.26
C LYS A 422 -2.98 -18.91 2.03
N TRP A 423 -2.27 -17.84 2.42
CA TRP A 423 -2.75 -16.47 2.22
C TRP A 423 -2.83 -16.08 0.75
N LYS A 424 -1.89 -16.52 -0.08
CA LYS A 424 -1.95 -16.39 -1.55
C LYS A 424 -3.25 -16.95 -2.13
N LYS A 425 -3.64 -18.15 -1.69
CA LYS A 425 -4.88 -18.78 -2.13
C LYS A 425 -6.10 -17.96 -1.72
N LEU A 426 -6.18 -17.53 -0.46
CA LEU A 426 -7.29 -16.74 0.06
C LEU A 426 -7.39 -15.35 -0.59
N ALA A 427 -6.26 -14.70 -0.85
CA ALA A 427 -6.20 -13.42 -1.56
C ALA A 427 -6.77 -13.54 -2.97
N LYS A 428 -6.41 -14.61 -3.69
CA LYS A 428 -6.98 -14.89 -5.01
C LYS A 428 -8.48 -15.17 -4.93
N GLU A 429 -8.91 -16.03 -4.02
CA GLU A 429 -10.34 -16.36 -3.82
C GLU A 429 -11.18 -15.13 -3.47
N ALA A 430 -10.62 -14.14 -2.77
CA ALA A 430 -11.34 -12.93 -2.41
C ALA A 430 -11.72 -12.07 -3.63
N VAL A 431 -10.85 -11.98 -4.64
CA VAL A 431 -11.06 -11.13 -5.82
C VAL A 431 -11.60 -11.87 -7.05
N ASP A 432 -11.53 -13.20 -7.04
CA ASP A 432 -12.10 -14.04 -8.10
C ASP A 432 -13.63 -13.88 -8.16
N GLU A 433 -14.24 -14.34 -9.25
CA GLU A 433 -15.68 -14.23 -9.47
C GLU A 433 -16.48 -14.86 -8.31
N GLY A 434 -17.34 -14.06 -7.67
CA GLY A 434 -18.12 -14.47 -6.49
C GLY A 434 -17.32 -14.50 -5.17
N GLY A 435 -16.06 -14.05 -5.18
CA GLY A 435 -15.23 -13.81 -4.01
C GLY A 435 -15.76 -12.70 -3.10
N SER A 436 -15.23 -12.57 -1.88
CA SER A 436 -15.71 -11.57 -0.91
C SER A 436 -15.53 -10.13 -1.38
N SER A 437 -14.39 -9.83 -1.99
CA SER A 437 -14.07 -8.50 -2.50
C SER A 437 -14.85 -8.23 -3.79
N ASP A 438 -14.95 -9.23 -4.67
CA ASP A 438 -15.76 -9.17 -5.89
C ASP A 438 -17.23 -8.82 -5.60
N LYS A 439 -17.84 -9.52 -4.62
CA LYS A 439 -19.21 -9.25 -4.14
C LYS A 439 -19.37 -7.87 -3.52
N ASN A 440 -18.41 -7.41 -2.73
CA ASN A 440 -18.46 -6.07 -2.14
C ASN A 440 -18.45 -4.97 -3.22
N ILE A 441 -17.69 -5.19 -4.30
CA ILE A 441 -17.69 -4.27 -5.45
C ILE A 441 -19.03 -4.33 -6.18
N GLU A 442 -19.57 -5.52 -6.45
CA GLU A 442 -20.89 -5.68 -7.09
C GLU A 442 -22.01 -5.03 -6.29
N GLU A 443 -22.01 -5.21 -4.98
CA GLU A 443 -22.98 -4.58 -4.10
C GLU A 443 -22.89 -3.05 -4.18
N PHE A 444 -21.68 -2.49 -4.18
CA PHE A 444 -21.50 -1.06 -4.43
C PHE A 444 -22.08 -0.64 -5.78
N LEU A 445 -21.76 -1.36 -6.86
CA LEU A 445 -22.24 -1.04 -8.21
C LEU A 445 -23.77 -1.12 -8.34
N SER A 446 -24.41 -2.05 -7.62
CA SER A 446 -25.88 -2.19 -7.61
C SER A 446 -26.60 -1.02 -6.91
N ASN A 447 -25.88 -0.20 -6.16
CA ASN A 447 -26.40 0.95 -5.42
C ASN A 447 -26.05 2.32 -6.07
N LEU A 448 -25.58 2.34 -7.33
CA LEU A 448 -25.14 3.54 -8.07
C LEU A 448 -26.25 4.30 -8.84
#